data_AF-A0A2E5KVZ3-F1
#
_entry.id   AF-A0A2E5KVZ3-F1
#
_cell.length_a   1.000
_cell.length_b   1.000
_cell.length_c   1.000
_cell.angle_alpha   90.00
_cell.angle_beta   90.00
_cell.angle_gamma   90.00
#
_symmetry.space_group_name_H-M   'P 1'
#
loop_
_entity.id
_entity.type
_entity.pdbx_description
1 polymer ?
#
loop_
_entity_poly.entity_id
_entity_poly.type
_entity_poly.pdbx_seq_one_letter_code
_entity_poly.pdbx_strand_id
1 'polypeptide(L)'
;MLIWATSLIVSQPIPAMAEDPEINLPRITQAGRLALVETLLEDPRPDRYRSDFMVTVLFADLLPPAHLDNLLNDRIELYRSFIDKIEARQGERSPGQEFVNGLGLTVYQAALNYIEEHGPWLVTQSLKAQGEAAE
;
A
#
# COMPACT_ATOMS: atom_id res chain seq x y z
N MET A 1 16.03 24.47 0.78
CA MET A 1 15.72 25.59 -0.14
C MET A 1 14.24 25.48 -0.47
N LEU A 2 13.40 26.31 0.16
CA LEU A 2 11.94 26.29 0.01
C LEU A 2 11.54 27.38 -0.98
N ILE A 3 11.34 27.02 -2.25
CA ILE A 3 10.70 27.90 -3.22
C ILE A 3 9.20 27.63 -3.12
N TRP A 4 8.42 28.66 -2.84
CA TRP A 4 6.97 28.60 -2.70
C TRP A 4 6.33 28.07 -3.99
N ALA A 5 5.56 26.99 -3.87
CA ALA A 5 4.97 26.19 -4.95
C ALA A 5 3.76 26.85 -5.67
N THR A 6 3.59 28.17 -5.56
CA THR A 6 2.39 28.88 -6.01
C THR A 6 2.21 28.92 -7.53
N SER A 7 3.24 28.58 -8.32
CA SER A 7 3.19 28.60 -9.79
C SER A 7 2.88 27.26 -10.45
N LEU A 8 2.88 26.14 -9.70
CA LEU A 8 2.77 24.79 -10.29
C LEU A 8 1.31 24.30 -10.38
N ILE A 9 0.46 24.75 -9.47
CA ILE A 9 -0.96 24.42 -9.40
C ILE A 9 -1.74 25.73 -9.27
N VAL A 10 -2.79 25.89 -10.07
CA VAL A 10 -3.73 27.00 -9.97
C VAL A 10 -5.09 26.47 -9.54
N SER A 11 -5.80 27.26 -8.73
CA SER A 11 -7.20 26.98 -8.38
C SER A 11 -8.10 27.52 -9.49
N GLN A 12 -8.96 26.67 -10.07
CA GLN A 12 -9.96 27.11 -11.05
C GLN A 12 -11.37 26.86 -10.49
N PRO A 13 -12.24 27.89 -10.47
CA PRO A 13 -13.63 27.69 -10.08
C PRO A 13 -14.34 26.88 -11.16
N ILE A 14 -15.12 25.89 -10.73
CA ILE A 14 -16.13 25.27 -11.56
C ILE A 14 -17.46 25.92 -11.18
N PRO A 15 -18.16 26.55 -12.14
CA PRO A 15 -19.42 27.23 -11.84
C PRO A 15 -20.41 26.24 -11.23
N ALA A 16 -21.10 26.70 -10.19
CA ALA A 16 -22.16 25.96 -9.53
C ALA A 16 -23.16 25.42 -10.56
N MET A 17 -23.43 24.11 -10.51
CA MET A 17 -24.60 23.55 -11.16
C MET A 17 -25.82 23.74 -10.25
N ALA A 18 -27.03 23.64 -10.79
CA ALA A 18 -28.27 24.09 -10.12
C ALA A 18 -28.51 23.55 -8.70
N GLU A 19 -27.84 22.46 -8.29
CA GLU A 19 -28.01 21.81 -6.99
C GLU A 19 -26.73 21.76 -6.13
N ASP A 20 -25.56 22.16 -6.65
CA ASP A 20 -24.28 22.04 -5.95
C ASP A 20 -23.55 23.40 -5.81
N PRO A 21 -22.92 23.68 -4.66
CA PRO A 21 -22.17 24.92 -4.44
C PRO A 21 -20.95 25.00 -5.37
N GLU A 22 -20.49 26.22 -5.62
CA GLU A 22 -19.27 26.47 -6.39
C GLU A 22 -18.06 25.80 -5.71
N ILE A 23 -17.33 24.96 -6.45
CA ILE A 23 -16.12 24.29 -5.98
C ILE A 23 -14.91 24.75 -6.77
N ASN A 24 -13.80 24.91 -6.05
CA ASN A 24 -12.51 25.24 -6.64
C ASN A 24 -11.70 23.96 -6.84
N LEU A 25 -11.45 23.57 -8.10
CA LEU A 25 -10.60 22.41 -8.39
C LEU A 25 -9.14 22.82 -8.63
N PRO A 26 -8.18 22.05 -8.10
CA PRO A 26 -6.76 22.26 -8.41
C PRO A 26 -6.47 21.81 -9.84
N ARG A 27 -5.79 22.67 -10.61
CA ARG A 27 -5.33 22.38 -11.97
C ARG A 27 -3.83 22.58 -12.10
N ILE A 28 -3.13 21.60 -12.66
CA ILE A 28 -1.69 21.72 -12.94
C ILE A 28 -1.44 22.77 -14.03
N THR A 29 -0.50 23.69 -13.81
CA THR A 29 -0.10 24.70 -14.80
C THR A 29 0.89 24.10 -15.81
N GLN A 30 1.25 24.84 -16.87
CA GLN A 30 2.32 24.41 -17.77
C GLN A 30 3.66 24.28 -17.03
N ALA A 31 3.98 25.24 -16.16
CA ALA A 31 5.16 25.16 -15.30
C ALA A 31 5.10 23.93 -14.38
N GLY A 32 3.92 23.59 -13.85
CA GLY A 32 3.69 22.36 -13.10
C GLY A 32 3.94 21.09 -13.91
N ARG A 33 3.52 21.05 -15.18
CA ARG A 33 3.77 19.90 -16.07
C ARG A 33 5.27 19.74 -16.37
N LEU A 34 5.98 20.83 -16.62
CA LEU A 34 7.43 20.80 -16.84
C LEU A 34 8.16 20.33 -15.58
N ALA A 35 7.81 20.88 -14.42
CA ALA A 35 8.37 20.45 -13.13
C ALA A 35 8.08 18.97 -12.85
N LEU A 36 6.90 18.46 -13.22
CA LEU A 36 6.60 17.03 -13.11
C LEU A 36 7.53 16.19 -13.99
N VAL A 37 7.74 16.58 -15.24
CA VAL A 37 8.66 15.86 -16.15
C VAL A 37 10.09 15.91 -15.62
N GLU A 38 10.56 17.06 -15.14
CA GLU A 38 11.90 17.19 -14.54
C GLU A 38 12.08 16.24 -13.36
N THR A 39 11.11 16.17 -12.45
CA THR A 39 11.14 15.22 -11.32
C THR A 39 11.15 13.76 -11.78
N LEU A 40 10.44 13.42 -12.86
CA LEU A 40 10.41 12.06 -13.41
C LEU A 40 11.72 11.63 -14.08
N LEU A 41 12.62 12.58 -14.37
CA LEU A 41 13.96 12.31 -14.90
C LEU A 41 15.00 12.05 -13.81
N GLU A 42 14.66 12.29 -12.54
CA GLU A 42 15.54 11.94 -11.42
C GLU A 42 15.58 10.42 -11.21
N ASP A 43 16.75 9.90 -10.82
CA ASP A 43 16.87 8.48 -10.48
C ASP A 43 15.95 8.13 -9.29
N PRO A 44 15.18 7.03 -9.39
CA PRO A 44 14.31 6.61 -8.30
C PRO A 44 15.16 6.26 -7.08
N ARG A 45 14.76 6.80 -5.92
CA ARG A 45 15.36 6.41 -4.65
C ARG A 45 15.00 4.95 -4.32
N PRO A 46 15.84 4.24 -3.55
CA PRO A 46 15.49 2.92 -3.06
C PRO A 46 14.17 2.91 -2.31
N ASP A 47 13.42 1.84 -2.46
CA ASP A 47 12.16 1.63 -1.76
C ASP A 47 12.36 1.67 -0.23
N ARG A 48 11.41 2.32 0.45
CA ARG A 48 11.36 2.36 1.92
C ARG A 48 10.15 1.57 2.39
N TYR A 49 10.39 0.38 2.92
CA TYR A 49 9.35 -0.49 3.44
C TYR A 49 9.40 -0.54 4.97
N ARG A 50 8.26 -0.26 5.61
CA ARG A 50 8.06 -0.40 7.06
C ARG A 50 6.79 -1.19 7.29
N SER A 51 6.88 -2.29 8.03
CA SER A 51 5.76 -3.16 8.32
C SER A 51 5.73 -3.50 9.80
N ASP A 52 4.78 -2.90 10.51
CA ASP A 52 4.56 -3.20 11.92
C ASP A 52 4.15 -4.67 12.11
N PHE A 53 3.47 -5.25 11.12
CA PHE A 53 3.18 -6.69 11.10
C PHE A 53 4.45 -7.54 11.07
N MET A 54 5.41 -7.24 10.20
CA MET A 54 6.67 -8.01 10.16
C MET A 54 7.46 -7.86 11.44
N VAL A 55 7.46 -6.66 12.05
CA VAL A 55 8.09 -6.44 13.36
C VAL A 55 7.41 -7.28 14.43
N THR A 56 6.08 -7.34 14.47
CA THR A 56 5.34 -8.17 15.44
C THR A 56 5.59 -9.66 15.21
N VAL A 57 5.51 -10.14 13.97
CA VAL A 57 5.72 -11.55 13.60
C VAL A 57 7.17 -12.01 13.82
N LEU A 58 8.14 -11.10 13.73
CA LEU A 58 9.53 -11.39 14.10
C LEU A 58 9.68 -11.87 15.55
N PHE A 59 8.77 -11.46 16.43
CA PHE A 59 8.73 -11.87 17.84
C PHE A 59 7.59 -12.86 18.12
N ALA A 60 7.21 -13.68 17.14
CA ALA A 60 6.12 -14.65 17.24
C ALA A 60 6.19 -15.57 18.47
N ASP A 61 7.40 -15.94 18.91
CA ASP A 61 7.62 -16.81 20.07
C ASP A 61 7.13 -16.18 21.39
N LEU A 62 7.00 -14.84 21.43
CA LEU A 62 6.49 -14.10 22.59
C LEU A 62 4.97 -13.92 22.55
N LEU A 63 4.31 -14.26 21.44
CA LEU A 63 2.88 -14.04 21.24
C LEU A 63 2.08 -15.29 21.63
N PRO A 64 0.88 -15.14 22.21
CA PRO A 64 -0.08 -16.23 22.33
C PRO A 64 -0.42 -16.82 20.94
N PRO A 65 -0.44 -18.15 20.77
CA PRO A 65 -0.70 -18.79 19.47
C PRO A 65 -2.00 -18.33 18.83
N ALA A 66 -3.06 -18.19 19.63
CA ALA A 66 -4.36 -17.69 19.15
C ALA A 66 -4.30 -16.22 18.68
N HIS A 67 -3.45 -15.40 19.31
CA HIS A 67 -3.26 -14.02 18.86
C HIS A 67 -2.49 -13.97 17.54
N LEU A 68 -1.43 -14.78 17.42
CA LEU A 68 -0.64 -14.89 16.20
C LEU A 68 -1.49 -15.41 15.03
N ASP A 69 -2.31 -16.45 15.24
CA ASP A 69 -3.19 -16.99 14.21
C ASP A 69 -4.17 -15.93 13.68
N ASN A 70 -4.82 -15.18 14.57
CA ASN A 70 -5.69 -14.07 14.18
C ASN A 70 -4.93 -12.98 13.41
N LEU A 71 -3.73 -12.60 13.87
CA LEU A 71 -2.89 -11.60 13.19
C LEU A 71 -2.53 -12.00 11.75
N LEU A 72 -2.23 -13.29 11.53
CA LEU A 72 -1.94 -13.82 10.20
C LEU A 72 -3.19 -13.84 9.32
N ASN A 73 -4.33 -14.27 9.85
CA ASN A 73 -5.61 -14.26 9.13
C ASN A 73 -6.05 -12.85 8.74
N ASP A 74 -5.93 -11.87 9.64
CA ASP A 74 -6.21 -10.46 9.34
C ASP A 74 -5.31 -9.94 8.21
N ARG A 75 -4.04 -10.38 8.19
CA ARG A 75 -3.10 -10.01 7.12
C ARG A 75 -3.45 -10.66 5.78
N ILE A 76 -3.88 -11.92 5.79
CA ILE A 76 -4.40 -12.63 4.61
C ILE A 76 -5.56 -11.87 4.00
N GLU A 77 -6.57 -11.52 4.81
CA GLU A 77 -7.76 -10.79 4.35
C GLU A 77 -7.39 -9.39 3.83
N LEU A 78 -6.44 -8.72 4.47
CA LEU A 78 -5.93 -7.44 3.97
C LEU A 78 -5.32 -7.57 2.57
N TYR A 79 -4.47 -8.58 2.32
CA TYR A 79 -3.87 -8.79 1.01
C TYR A 79 -4.89 -9.19 -0.04
N ARG A 80 -5.84 -10.08 0.28
CA ARG A 80 -6.98 -10.38 -0.60
C ARG A 80 -7.72 -9.10 -0.99
N SER A 81 -8.00 -8.22 -0.03
CA SER A 81 -8.66 -6.94 -0.32
C SER A 81 -7.86 -6.00 -1.23
N PHE A 82 -6.52 -6.05 -1.20
CA PHE A 82 -5.68 -5.27 -2.10
C PHE A 82 -5.65 -5.86 -3.51
N ILE A 83 -5.58 -7.18 -3.61
CA ILE A 83 -5.69 -7.92 -4.88
C ILE A 83 -7.02 -7.59 -5.54
N ASP A 84 -8.13 -7.75 -4.83
CA ASP A 84 -9.48 -7.45 -5.34
C ASP A 84 -9.61 -6.01 -5.85
N LYS A 85 -9.02 -5.04 -5.13
CA LYS A 85 -9.05 -3.62 -5.56
C LYS A 85 -8.27 -3.37 -6.84
N ILE A 86 -7.14 -4.05 -7.03
CA ILE A 86 -6.32 -3.94 -8.24
C ILE A 86 -7.08 -4.55 -9.42
N GLU A 87 -7.68 -5.72 -9.21
CA GLU A 87 -8.42 -6.46 -10.25
C GLU A 87 -9.75 -5.80 -10.62
N ALA A 88 -10.50 -5.27 -9.64
CA ALA A 88 -11.80 -4.66 -9.86
C ALA A 88 -11.75 -3.33 -10.63
N ARG A 89 -10.57 -2.72 -10.79
CA ARG A 89 -10.43 -1.39 -11.38
C ARG A 89 -10.82 -1.40 -12.86
N GLN A 90 -11.81 -0.60 -13.24
CA GLN A 90 -12.28 -0.49 -14.62
C GLN A 90 -11.65 0.70 -15.37
N GLY A 91 -11.75 0.68 -16.71
CA GLY A 91 -11.32 1.77 -17.59
C GLY A 91 -9.97 1.55 -18.28
N GLU A 92 -9.69 2.37 -19.30
CA GLU A 92 -8.43 2.34 -20.04
C GLU A 92 -7.24 2.70 -19.14
N ARG A 93 -6.12 2.02 -19.37
CA ARG A 93 -4.88 2.20 -18.62
C ARG A 93 -3.75 2.49 -19.58
N SER A 94 -2.84 3.36 -19.18
CA SER A 94 -1.55 3.46 -19.85
C SER A 94 -0.72 2.20 -19.58
N PRO A 95 0.20 1.80 -20.47
CA PRO A 95 1.08 0.65 -20.25
C PRO A 95 1.87 0.73 -18.93
N GLY A 96 2.29 1.94 -18.52
CA GLY A 96 2.95 2.15 -17.24
C GLY A 96 2.06 1.85 -16.03
N GLN A 97 0.77 2.19 -16.10
CA GLN A 97 -0.20 1.84 -15.06
C GLN A 97 -0.45 0.32 -15.02
N GLU A 98 -0.53 -0.33 -16.17
CA GLU A 98 -0.67 -1.80 -16.23
C GLU A 98 0.54 -2.50 -15.64
N PHE A 99 1.74 -2.02 -15.96
CA PHE A 99 2.98 -2.55 -15.40
C PHE A 99 3.02 -2.44 -13.86
N VAL A 100 2.72 -1.26 -13.31
CA VAL A 100 2.71 -1.05 -11.85
C VAL A 100 1.63 -1.89 -11.18
N ASN A 101 0.44 -2.01 -11.79
CA ASN A 101 -0.61 -2.88 -11.25
C ASN A 101 -0.19 -4.34 -11.23
N GLY A 102 0.42 -4.84 -12.32
CA GLY A 102 0.94 -6.21 -12.40
C GLY A 102 2.05 -6.48 -11.37
N LEU A 103 2.96 -5.53 -11.18
CA LEU A 103 3.99 -5.60 -10.14
C LEU A 103 3.38 -5.67 -8.74
N GLY A 104 2.42 -4.78 -8.43
CA GLY A 104 1.73 -4.77 -7.14
C GLY A 104 0.95 -6.07 -6.88
N LEU A 105 0.22 -6.57 -7.88
CA LEU A 105 -0.50 -7.84 -7.81
C LEU A 105 0.44 -9.00 -7.51
N THR A 106 1.58 -9.05 -8.20
CA THR A 106 2.61 -10.08 -7.99
C THR A 106 3.15 -10.05 -6.55
N VAL A 107 3.44 -8.86 -6.03
CA VAL A 107 3.94 -8.69 -4.65
C VAL A 107 2.90 -9.15 -3.63
N TYR A 108 1.64 -8.73 -3.76
CA TYR A 108 0.60 -9.12 -2.80
C TYR A 108 0.25 -10.60 -2.90
N GLN A 109 0.21 -11.18 -4.10
CA GLN A 109 -0.05 -12.60 -4.26
C GLN A 109 1.08 -13.45 -3.66
N ALA A 110 2.34 -13.08 -3.89
CA ALA A 110 3.48 -13.78 -3.31
C ALA A 110 3.46 -13.71 -1.78
N ALA A 111 3.16 -12.53 -1.22
CA ALA A 111 3.07 -12.35 0.23
C ALA A 111 1.89 -13.13 0.85
N LEU A 112 0.73 -13.12 0.19
CA LEU A 112 -0.44 -13.91 0.57
C LEU A 112 -0.12 -15.40 0.61
N ASN A 113 0.39 -15.94 -0.50
CA ASN A 113 0.74 -17.36 -0.62
C ASN A 113 1.73 -17.79 0.47
N TYR A 114 2.75 -16.97 0.72
CA TYR A 114 3.75 -17.26 1.76
C TYR A 114 3.12 -17.39 3.15
N ILE A 115 2.21 -16.48 3.50
CA ILE A 115 1.54 -16.51 4.82
C ILE A 115 0.59 -17.70 4.92
N GLU A 116 -0.18 -18.00 3.87
CA GLU A 116 -1.08 -19.16 3.85
C GLU A 116 -0.31 -20.48 3.98
N GLU A 117 0.84 -20.60 3.31
CA GLU A 117 1.65 -21.82 3.32
C GLU A 117 2.44 -22.01 4.63
N HIS A 118 3.03 -20.94 5.18
CA HIS A 118 3.96 -21.03 6.30
C HIS A 118 3.38 -20.57 7.64
N GLY A 119 2.26 -19.85 7.64
CA GLY A 119 1.60 -19.35 8.84
C GLY A 119 1.26 -20.43 9.88
N PRO A 120 0.63 -21.56 9.49
CA PRO A 120 0.31 -22.64 10.42
C PRO A 120 1.55 -23.23 11.13
N TRP A 121 2.67 -23.32 10.42
CA TRP A 121 3.93 -23.76 11.00
C TRP A 121 4.41 -22.78 12.08
N LEU A 122 4.33 -21.47 11.82
CA LEU A 122 4.75 -20.45 12.77
C LEU A 122 3.88 -20.45 14.04
N VAL A 123 2.56 -20.61 13.90
CA VAL A 123 1.64 -20.77 15.05
C VAL A 123 2.01 -21.99 15.89
N THR A 124 2.39 -23.09 15.23
CA THR A 124 2.88 -24.30 15.92
C THR A 124 4.17 -24.04 16.71
N GLN A 125 5.10 -23.24 16.19
CA GLN A 125 6.33 -22.89 16.91
C GLN A 125 6.04 -22.02 18.13
N SER A 126 5.17 -21.01 17.98
CA SER A 126 4.73 -20.17 19.09
C SER A 126 4.10 -21.00 20.22
N LEU A 127 3.28 -22.01 19.90
CA LEU A 127 2.69 -22.88 20.91
C LEU A 127 3.74 -23.68 21.70
N LYS A 128 4.78 -24.17 21.01
CA LYS A 128 5.88 -24.90 21.67
C LYS A 128 6.69 -23.99 22.59
N ALA A 129 7.05 -22.81 22.11
CA ALA A 129 7.82 -21.83 22.89
C ALA A 129 7.10 -21.45 24.20
N GLN A 130 5.77 -21.34 24.18
CA GLN A 130 4.99 -21.06 25.40
C GLN A 130 4.91 -22.25 26.36
N GLY A 131 4.92 -23.48 25.85
CA GLY A 131 4.99 -24.68 26.67
C GLY A 131 6.31 -24.79 27.42
N GLU A 132 7.43 -24.54 26.73
CA GLU A 132 8.78 -24.57 27.31
C GLU A 132 8.99 -23.45 28.34
N ALA A 133 8.36 -22.29 28.18
CA ALA A 133 8.45 -21.19 29.13
C ALA A 133 7.64 -21.41 30.42
N ALA A 134 6.75 -22.41 30.46
CA ALA A 134 5.91 -22.72 31.60
C ALA A 134 6.49 -23.82 32.51
N GLU A 135 7.59 -24.46 32.10
CA GLU A 135 8.37 -25.44 32.88
C GLU A 135 9.51 -24.78 33.68
#